data_AF-A0A372R8N2-F1
#
_entry.id   AF-A0A372R8N2-F1
#
_cell.length_a   1.000
_cell.length_b   1.000
_cell.length_c   1.000
_cell.angle_alpha   90.00
_cell.angle_beta   90.00
_cell.angle_gamma   90.00
#
_symmetry.space_group_name_H-M   'P 1'
#
loop_
_entity.id
_entity.type
_entity.pdbx_description
1 polymer ?
#
loop_
_entity_poly.entity_id
_entity_poly.type
_entity_poly.pdbx_seq_one_letter_code
_entity_poly.pdbx_strand_id
1 'polypeptide(L)'
;MTSIEAHEYYMIEEETLNIYISKVDTTGCIISTTVKDKKISATKQLISSYINYHLEEKTQPRNKYINVHIFARSQPQYLFTKSSNNLKKHILDDTGLLKWWKKVLGQAFTTSTSNNLQNVRKWYYIPGYASESKARSLIKNNNDDDWIYGYPYNNESKVDDVIPKFDDDAKARWLDHLNDNDDNDESDKINVKEFWEIISIGGEFSGEKIAGFFWVNVERSKSEDLYEAVVLENLKKNVGGIMVEEEEFIRTLQKFFELEFCNEEITLKSKSIEMIEMEIKPNDDTVQEETTNNKRKPNL
;
A
#
# COMPACT_ATOMS: atom_id res chain seq x y z
N MET A 1 -6.12 12.33 12.87
CA MET A 1 -4.89 11.98 12.13
C MET A 1 -5.14 10.69 11.35
N THR A 2 -4.47 10.53 10.20
CA THR A 2 -4.54 9.34 9.36
C THR A 2 -3.12 8.98 8.96
N SER A 3 -2.81 7.69 8.86
CA SER A 3 -1.50 7.22 8.40
C SER A 3 -1.66 6.02 7.47
N ILE A 4 -0.66 5.82 6.61
CA ILE A 4 -0.50 4.70 5.68
C ILE A 4 0.92 4.16 5.85
N GLU A 5 1.04 2.85 5.93
CA GLU A 5 2.30 2.12 5.73
C GLU A 5 2.18 1.40 4.39
N ALA A 6 3.15 1.62 3.50
CA ALA A 6 3.21 1.03 2.18
C ALA A 6 4.65 0.62 1.86
N HIS A 7 4.78 -0.50 1.16
CA HIS A 7 6.05 -1.09 0.78
C HIS A 7 6.11 -1.10 -0.76
N GLU A 8 7.20 -0.59 -1.31
CA GLU A 8 7.41 -0.45 -2.75
C GLU A 8 8.54 -1.37 -3.19
N TYR A 9 8.24 -2.30 -4.10
CA TYR A 9 9.20 -3.25 -4.66
C TYR A 9 9.39 -2.94 -6.14
N TYR A 10 10.59 -2.48 -6.49
CA TYR A 10 10.98 -2.13 -7.85
C TYR A 10 11.66 -3.34 -8.52
N MET A 11 10.90 -4.03 -9.37
CA MET A 11 11.34 -5.19 -10.15
C MET A 11 11.91 -4.67 -11.48
N ILE A 12 13.23 -4.44 -11.49
CA ILE A 12 13.92 -3.69 -12.55
C ILE A 12 13.86 -4.41 -13.90
N GLU A 13 14.08 -5.73 -13.92
CA GLU A 13 14.10 -6.51 -15.17
C GLU A 13 12.70 -6.62 -15.79
N GLU A 14 11.67 -6.66 -14.95
CA GLU A 14 10.27 -6.79 -15.33
C GLU A 14 9.58 -5.44 -15.57
N GLU A 15 10.31 -4.33 -15.41
CA GLU A 15 9.80 -2.96 -15.49
C GLU A 15 8.55 -2.74 -14.62
N THR A 16 8.52 -3.39 -13.44
CA THR A 16 7.33 -3.51 -12.60
C THR A 16 7.55 -2.87 -11.24
N LEU A 17 6.60 -2.05 -10.81
CA LEU A 17 6.50 -1.58 -9.43
C LEU A 17 5.34 -2.30 -8.72
N ASN A 18 5.67 -3.13 -7.73
CA ASN A 18 4.67 -3.69 -6.83
C ASN A 18 4.56 -2.80 -5.59
N ILE A 19 3.37 -2.27 -5.33
CA ILE A 19 3.03 -1.47 -4.16
C ILE A 19 2.15 -2.32 -3.26
N TYR A 20 2.64 -2.66 -2.08
CA TYR A 20 1.85 -3.33 -1.05
C TYR A 20 1.44 -2.31 0.02
N ILE A 21 0.15 -2.02 0.12
CA ILE A 21 -0.37 -1.16 1.19
C ILE A 21 -0.63 -2.06 2.40
N SER A 22 0.34 -2.10 3.32
CA SER A 22 0.35 -3.02 4.46
C SER A 22 -0.63 -2.59 5.55
N LYS A 23 -0.65 -1.30 5.90
CA LYS A 23 -1.48 -0.78 7.00
C LYS A 23 -2.08 0.58 6.67
N VAL A 24 -3.33 0.78 7.07
CA VAL A 24 -3.99 2.09 7.07
C VAL A 24 -4.73 2.24 8.37
N ASP A 25 -4.52 3.36 9.06
CA ASP A 25 -5.20 3.60 10.33
C ASP A 25 -5.56 5.08 10.52
N THR A 26 -6.45 5.33 11.47
CA THR A 26 -6.84 6.67 11.90
C THR A 26 -6.93 6.74 13.42
N THR A 27 -6.66 7.92 13.97
CA THR A 27 -6.80 8.15 15.42
C THR A 27 -8.23 8.45 15.85
N GLY A 28 -9.16 8.72 14.93
CA GLY A 28 -10.50 9.25 15.23
C GLY A 28 -10.53 10.76 15.56
N CYS A 29 -9.37 11.42 15.65
CA CYS A 29 -9.30 12.87 15.83
C CYS A 29 -9.56 13.56 14.49
N ILE A 30 -10.72 14.21 14.39
CA ILE A 30 -11.11 15.04 13.24
C ILE A 30 -10.71 16.47 13.59
N ILE A 31 -9.80 17.06 12.81
CA ILE A 31 -9.61 18.51 12.86
C ILE A 31 -10.87 19.11 12.24
N SER A 32 -11.68 19.78 13.06
CA SER A 32 -12.90 20.44 12.62
C SER A 32 -12.52 21.62 11.70
N THR A 33 -12.40 21.36 10.40
CA THR A 33 -12.34 22.43 9.42
C THR A 33 -13.74 23.04 9.31
N THR A 34 -13.85 24.34 9.52
CA THR A 34 -15.10 25.14 9.51
C THR A 34 -15.83 25.16 8.16
N VAL A 35 -15.37 24.40 7.18
CA VAL A 35 -15.94 24.31 5.84
C VAL A 35 -17.07 23.26 5.86
N LYS A 36 -18.31 23.73 5.67
CA LYS A 36 -19.55 22.93 5.68
C LYS A 36 -19.74 22.04 4.44
N ASP A 37 -18.80 22.05 3.50
CA ASP A 37 -18.93 21.32 2.24
C ASP A 37 -18.38 19.90 2.34
N LYS A 38 -19.11 18.95 1.73
CA LYS A 38 -18.84 17.50 1.62
C LYS A 38 -17.63 17.00 2.42
N LYS A 39 -17.88 16.25 3.50
CA LYS A 39 -16.86 15.55 4.29
C LYS A 39 -16.13 14.51 3.44
N ILE A 40 -15.12 14.94 2.67
CA ILE A 40 -14.24 14.02 1.94
C ILE A 40 -13.34 13.35 2.99
N SER A 41 -13.29 12.03 2.98
CA SER A 41 -12.41 11.30 3.91
C SER A 41 -10.95 11.59 3.57
N ALA A 42 -10.23 12.22 4.50
CA ALA A 42 -8.80 12.51 4.38
C ALA A 42 -7.99 11.24 4.09
N THR A 43 -8.34 10.11 4.72
CA THR A 43 -7.71 8.80 4.46
C THR A 43 -7.87 8.35 3.02
N LYS A 44 -9.07 8.53 2.43
CA LYS A 44 -9.28 8.20 1.01
C LYS A 44 -8.46 9.09 0.10
N GLN A 45 -8.42 10.40 0.38
CA GLN A 45 -7.60 11.33 -0.38
C GLN A 45 -6.11 10.99 -0.27
N LEU A 46 -5.61 10.68 0.93
CA LEU A 46 -4.22 10.28 1.14
C LEU A 46 -3.86 9.08 0.26
N ILE A 47 -4.67 8.01 0.28
CA ILE A 47 -4.44 6.81 -0.53
C ILE A 47 -4.54 7.13 -2.02
N SER A 48 -5.58 7.85 -2.45
CA SER A 48 -5.73 8.23 -3.87
C SER A 48 -4.58 9.11 -4.34
N SER A 49 -4.12 10.06 -3.53
CA SER A 49 -2.97 10.90 -3.85
C SER A 49 -1.66 10.12 -3.89
N TYR A 50 -1.45 9.20 -2.95
CA TYR A 50 -0.29 8.30 -2.95
C TYR A 50 -0.26 7.42 -4.21
N ILE A 51 -1.38 6.80 -4.56
CA ILE A 51 -1.51 6.03 -5.82
C ILE A 51 -1.26 6.94 -7.03
N ASN A 52 -1.92 8.10 -7.09
CA ASN A 52 -1.79 9.02 -8.22
C ASN A 52 -0.37 9.57 -8.37
N TYR A 53 0.36 9.73 -7.26
CA TYR A 53 1.76 10.11 -7.28
C TYR A 53 2.58 9.09 -8.10
N HIS A 54 2.41 7.79 -7.84
CA HIS A 54 3.05 6.72 -8.64
C HIS A 54 2.53 6.61 -10.07
N LEU A 55 1.27 7.00 -10.31
CA LEU A 55 0.68 7.04 -11.64
C LEU A 55 1.13 8.23 -12.50
N GLU A 56 1.63 9.32 -11.90
CA GLU A 56 2.04 10.54 -12.61
C GLU A 56 3.43 10.40 -13.24
N GLU A 57 3.50 10.44 -14.58
CA GLU A 57 4.76 10.28 -15.34
C GLU A 57 5.78 11.40 -15.11
N LYS A 58 5.32 12.61 -14.75
CA LYS A 58 6.21 13.76 -14.56
C LYS A 58 7.06 13.65 -13.31
N THR A 59 6.61 12.87 -12.33
CA THR A 59 7.21 12.82 -11.00
C THR A 59 7.88 11.49 -10.71
N GLN A 60 7.67 10.45 -11.51
CA GLN A 60 8.02 9.08 -11.16
C GLN A 60 8.71 8.31 -12.29
N PRO A 61 9.51 7.28 -11.95
CA PRO A 61 10.04 6.37 -12.95
C PRO A 61 8.93 5.77 -13.80
N ARG A 62 9.21 5.58 -15.10
CA ARG A 62 8.27 5.00 -16.05
C ARG A 62 8.19 3.48 -15.91
N ASN A 63 7.73 3.00 -14.75
CA ASN A 63 7.35 1.60 -14.58
C ASN A 63 6.29 1.26 -15.63
N LYS A 64 6.58 0.25 -16.45
CA LYS A 64 5.65 -0.24 -17.48
C LYS A 64 4.44 -0.87 -16.82
N TYR A 65 4.67 -1.60 -15.73
CA TYR A 65 3.64 -2.20 -14.91
C TYR A 65 3.64 -1.61 -13.50
N ILE A 66 2.46 -1.28 -12.99
CA ILE A 66 2.26 -0.92 -11.58
C ILE A 66 1.18 -1.84 -11.01
N ASN A 67 1.53 -2.59 -9.97
CA ASN A 67 0.62 -3.50 -9.31
C ASN A 67 0.40 -3.03 -7.87
N VAL A 68 -0.84 -2.78 -7.49
CA VAL A 68 -1.21 -2.47 -6.11
C VAL A 68 -1.82 -3.69 -5.46
N HIS A 69 -1.29 -4.08 -4.31
CA HIS A 69 -1.70 -5.25 -3.52
C HIS A 69 -2.20 -4.80 -2.15
N ILE A 70 -3.34 -5.33 -1.72
CA ILE A 70 -3.91 -5.11 -0.38
C ILE A 70 -4.44 -6.43 0.18
N PHE A 71 -4.11 -6.69 1.45
CA PHE A 71 -4.83 -7.65 2.29
C PHE A 71 -5.72 -6.88 3.28
N ALA A 72 -7.02 -6.94 3.06
CA ALA A 72 -8.03 -6.24 3.83
C ALA A 72 -8.62 -7.16 4.91
N ARG A 73 -8.27 -6.88 6.16
CA ARG A 73 -8.81 -7.53 7.36
C ARG A 73 -9.27 -6.45 8.33
N SER A 74 -10.40 -6.58 9.03
CA SER A 74 -10.71 -5.57 10.06
C SER A 74 -9.89 -5.84 11.32
N GLN A 75 -9.38 -4.77 11.93
CA GLN A 75 -8.84 -4.74 13.28
C GLN A 75 -9.24 -3.43 13.97
N PRO A 76 -9.38 -3.42 15.31
CA PRO A 76 -9.69 -2.19 16.05
C PRO A 76 -8.64 -1.07 15.86
N GLN A 77 -7.39 -1.45 15.63
CA GLN A 77 -6.26 -0.55 15.37
C GLN A 77 -5.12 -1.31 14.67
N TYR A 78 -4.28 -0.55 13.95
CA TYR A 78 -3.10 -1.05 13.26
C TYR A 78 -1.85 -0.26 13.64
N LEU A 79 -1.88 1.06 13.42
CA LEU A 79 -0.73 1.94 13.60
C LEU A 79 -0.80 2.71 14.93
N PHE A 80 -2.00 3.14 15.33
CA PHE A 80 -2.15 4.04 16.46
C PHE A 80 -2.50 3.27 17.74
N THR A 81 -1.52 3.06 18.61
CA THR A 81 -1.68 2.36 19.89
C THR A 81 -2.80 2.97 20.74
N LYS A 82 -3.70 2.10 21.22
CA LYS A 82 -4.89 2.43 22.03
C LYS A 82 -5.91 3.35 21.35
N SER A 83 -5.81 3.59 20.04
CA SER A 83 -6.77 4.42 19.31
C SER A 83 -8.17 3.82 19.25
N SER A 84 -8.32 2.51 19.44
CA SER A 84 -9.63 1.85 19.55
C SER A 84 -10.44 2.32 20.76
N ASN A 85 -9.78 2.84 21.80
CA ASN A 85 -10.44 3.42 22.98
C ASN A 85 -11.03 4.81 22.71
N ASN A 86 -10.65 5.46 21.61
CA ASN A 86 -11.21 6.74 21.23
C ASN A 86 -12.62 6.54 20.66
N LEU A 87 -13.65 6.95 21.40
CA LEU A 87 -15.05 6.84 20.97
C LEU A 87 -15.37 7.61 19.68
N LYS A 88 -14.52 8.54 19.25
CA LYS A 88 -14.65 9.24 17.97
C LYS A 88 -14.07 8.45 16.79
N LYS A 89 -13.30 7.38 17.04
CA LYS A 89 -12.75 6.50 16.00
C LYS A 89 -13.86 5.61 15.45
N HIS A 90 -14.09 5.70 14.15
CA HIS A 90 -15.02 4.82 13.47
C HIS A 90 -14.27 3.60 12.93
N ILE A 91 -14.43 2.46 13.60
CA ILE A 91 -13.85 1.17 13.18
C ILE A 91 -14.83 0.53 12.20
N LEU A 92 -14.35 0.17 11.00
CA LEU A 92 -15.14 -0.58 10.03
C LEU A 92 -15.16 -2.05 10.43
N ASP A 93 -16.32 -2.69 10.34
CA ASP A 93 -16.38 -4.15 10.39
C ASP A 93 -15.74 -4.77 9.13
N ASP A 94 -15.58 -6.09 9.12
CA ASP A 94 -14.94 -6.81 8.02
C ASP A 94 -15.56 -6.46 6.65
N THR A 95 -16.88 -6.57 6.54
CA THR A 95 -17.59 -6.29 5.28
C THR A 95 -17.51 -4.80 4.91
N GLY A 96 -17.60 -3.90 5.89
CA GLY A 96 -17.46 -2.47 5.71
C GLY A 96 -16.08 -2.09 5.21
N LEU A 97 -15.03 -2.75 5.69
CA LEU A 97 -13.65 -2.53 5.24
C LEU A 97 -13.46 -3.01 3.79
N LEU A 98 -13.96 -4.19 3.43
CA LEU A 98 -13.90 -4.67 2.05
C LEU A 98 -14.63 -3.72 1.08
N LYS A 99 -15.84 -3.27 1.44
CA LYS A 99 -16.58 -2.24 0.67
C LYS A 99 -15.79 -0.94 0.55
N TRP A 100 -15.13 -0.54 1.63
CA TRP A 100 -14.34 0.68 1.66
C TRP A 100 -13.15 0.60 0.72
N TRP A 101 -12.36 -0.48 0.75
CA TRP A 101 -11.23 -0.69 -0.16
C TRP A 101 -11.65 -0.75 -1.62
N LYS A 102 -12.69 -1.53 -1.94
CA LYS A 102 -13.26 -1.58 -3.30
C LYS A 102 -13.62 -0.19 -3.80
N LYS A 103 -14.21 0.65 -2.94
CA LYS A 103 -14.55 2.05 -3.28
C LYS A 103 -13.32 2.93 -3.45
N VAL A 104 -12.34 2.86 -2.55
CA VAL A 104 -11.12 3.69 -2.58
C VAL A 104 -10.31 3.40 -3.83
N LEU A 105 -10.01 2.13 -4.10
CA LEU A 105 -9.29 1.71 -5.30
C LEU A 105 -10.09 2.01 -6.57
N GLY A 106 -11.40 1.75 -6.55
CA GLY A 106 -12.26 2.06 -7.69
C GLY A 106 -12.22 3.53 -8.09
N GLN A 107 -12.13 4.43 -7.10
CA GLN A 107 -12.01 5.88 -7.29
C GLN A 107 -10.59 6.31 -7.69
N ALA A 108 -9.57 5.76 -7.04
CA ALA A 108 -8.16 6.07 -7.32
C ALA A 108 -7.76 5.69 -8.75
N PHE A 109 -8.33 4.61 -9.27
CA PHE A 109 -8.05 4.07 -10.61
C PHE A 109 -9.23 4.25 -11.57
N THR A 110 -9.92 5.39 -11.52
CA THR A 110 -10.94 5.69 -12.53
C THR A 110 -10.26 5.90 -13.90
N THR A 111 -10.87 5.40 -14.97
CA THR A 111 -10.34 5.41 -16.35
C THR A 111 -10.07 6.83 -16.88
N SER A 112 -10.48 7.88 -16.15
CA SER A 112 -10.20 9.29 -16.45
C SER A 112 -8.80 9.75 -16.02
N THR A 113 -8.03 8.89 -15.35
CA THR A 113 -6.71 9.24 -14.81
C THR A 113 -5.64 8.98 -15.88
N SER A 114 -5.38 10.02 -16.69
CA SER A 114 -4.32 10.13 -17.72
C SER A 114 -4.50 9.31 -19.00
N ASN A 115 -4.27 9.96 -20.15
CA ASN A 115 -4.37 9.38 -21.51
C ASN A 115 -3.36 8.24 -21.79
N ASN A 116 -2.49 7.91 -20.82
CA ASN A 116 -1.35 7.02 -21.01
C ASN A 116 -1.52 5.65 -20.33
N LEU A 117 -2.56 5.45 -19.51
CA LEU A 117 -2.91 4.14 -18.95
C LEU A 117 -3.63 3.31 -20.01
N GLN A 118 -3.00 2.26 -20.52
CA GLN A 118 -3.59 1.44 -21.58
C GLN A 118 -4.58 0.42 -21.02
N ASN A 119 -4.28 -0.16 -19.86
CA ASN A 119 -5.05 -1.27 -19.30
C ASN A 119 -5.00 -1.22 -17.78
N VAL A 120 -6.16 -1.09 -17.14
CA VAL A 120 -6.32 -1.13 -15.69
C VAL A 120 -7.25 -2.28 -15.35
N ARG A 121 -6.73 -3.29 -14.65
CA ARG A 121 -7.51 -4.45 -14.20
C ARG A 121 -7.60 -4.46 -12.68
N LYS A 122 -8.83 -4.58 -12.18
CA LYS A 122 -9.13 -4.52 -10.75
C LYS A 122 -9.69 -5.88 -10.31
N TRP A 123 -9.02 -6.53 -9.38
CA TRP A 123 -9.41 -7.84 -8.87
C TRP A 123 -9.74 -7.77 -7.39
N TYR A 124 -10.67 -8.59 -6.95
CA TYR A 124 -10.89 -8.84 -5.54
C TYR A 124 -11.23 -10.30 -5.29
N TYR A 125 -10.74 -10.84 -4.20
CA TYR A 125 -11.02 -12.22 -3.78
C TYR A 125 -11.31 -12.28 -2.29
N ILE A 126 -12.32 -13.07 -1.91
CA ILE A 126 -12.70 -13.27 -0.51
C ILE A 126 -12.63 -14.78 -0.26
N PRO A 127 -11.54 -15.29 0.35
CA PRO A 127 -11.44 -16.70 0.66
C PRO A 127 -12.64 -17.17 1.50
N GLY A 128 -13.14 -18.37 1.22
CA GLY A 128 -14.34 -18.94 1.82
C GLY A 128 -15.64 -18.64 1.05
N TYR A 129 -15.61 -17.72 0.07
CA TYR A 129 -16.76 -17.39 -0.77
C TYR A 129 -16.62 -18.00 -2.17
N ALA A 130 -17.09 -19.23 -2.35
CA ALA A 130 -16.91 -19.98 -3.61
C ALA A 130 -17.64 -19.39 -4.83
N SER A 131 -18.68 -18.56 -4.67
CA SER A 131 -19.39 -17.95 -5.80
C SER A 131 -19.24 -16.43 -5.84
N GLU A 132 -18.93 -15.93 -7.03
CA GLU A 132 -18.91 -14.49 -7.33
C GLU A 132 -20.22 -13.81 -6.93
N SER A 133 -21.36 -14.44 -7.16
CA SER A 133 -22.67 -13.89 -6.79
C SER A 133 -22.81 -13.61 -5.28
N LYS A 134 -22.27 -14.48 -4.43
CA LYS A 134 -22.26 -14.30 -2.97
C LYS A 134 -21.25 -13.25 -2.54
N ALA A 135 -20.05 -13.26 -3.12
CA ALA A 135 -19.05 -12.23 -2.84
C ALA A 135 -19.52 -10.83 -3.27
N ARG A 136 -20.13 -10.73 -4.45
CA ARG A 136 -20.74 -9.48 -4.96
C ARG A 136 -21.86 -8.98 -4.07
N SER A 137 -22.75 -9.86 -3.59
CA SER A 137 -23.83 -9.44 -2.70
C SER A 137 -23.29 -8.93 -1.35
N LEU A 138 -22.19 -9.51 -0.86
CA LEU A 138 -21.53 -9.10 0.38
C LEU A 138 -20.97 -7.68 0.29
N ILE A 139 -20.23 -7.35 -0.78
CA ILE A 139 -19.51 -6.08 -0.93
C ILE A 139 -20.02 -5.20 -2.08
N LYS A 140 -21.33 -5.27 -2.36
CA LYS A 140 -21.99 -4.56 -3.46
C LYS A 140 -21.65 -3.06 -3.47
N ASN A 141 -21.20 -2.58 -4.64
CA ASN A 141 -21.04 -1.17 -4.93
C ASN A 141 -21.82 -0.80 -6.22
N ASN A 142 -22.08 0.49 -6.43
CA ASN A 142 -22.88 0.96 -7.57
C ASN A 142 -22.13 0.83 -8.92
N ASN A 143 -20.79 0.73 -8.89
CA ASN A 143 -19.92 0.58 -10.07
C ASN A 143 -19.17 -0.75 -9.99
N ASP A 144 -19.93 -1.86 -9.99
CA ASP A 144 -19.38 -3.21 -9.79
C ASP A 144 -18.87 -3.85 -11.09
N ASP A 145 -19.15 -3.25 -12.24
CA ASP A 145 -18.89 -3.82 -13.58
C ASP A 145 -17.39 -3.85 -13.94
N ASP A 146 -16.58 -2.99 -13.33
CA ASP A 146 -15.12 -2.89 -13.58
C ASP A 146 -14.28 -3.84 -12.72
N TRP A 147 -14.89 -4.56 -11.79
CA TRP A 147 -14.19 -5.44 -10.85
C TRP A 147 -14.35 -6.91 -11.23
N ILE A 148 -13.23 -7.61 -11.33
CA ILE A 148 -13.16 -9.04 -11.57
C ILE A 148 -13.09 -9.78 -10.22
N TYR A 149 -13.98 -10.74 -10.01
CA TYR A 149 -13.89 -11.60 -8.83
C TYR A 149 -12.86 -12.71 -9.07
N GLY A 150 -11.89 -12.83 -8.17
CA GLY A 150 -10.75 -13.73 -8.31
C GLY A 150 -9.43 -13.00 -8.05
N TYR A 151 -8.36 -13.55 -8.61
CA TYR A 151 -6.98 -13.08 -8.45
C TYR A 151 -6.29 -13.05 -9.82
N PRO A 152 -5.23 -12.24 -9.99
CA PRO A 152 -4.56 -12.05 -11.28
C PRO A 152 -3.60 -13.19 -11.69
N TYR A 153 -3.60 -14.31 -10.96
CA TYR A 153 -2.66 -15.41 -11.15
C TYR A 153 -3.32 -16.59 -11.88
N ASN A 154 -2.55 -17.32 -12.68
CA ASN A 154 -3.04 -18.52 -13.34
C ASN A 154 -3.18 -19.67 -12.33
N ASN A 155 -4.33 -20.33 -12.31
CA ASN A 155 -4.65 -21.44 -11.42
C ASN A 155 -3.64 -22.59 -11.46
N GLU A 156 -3.04 -22.87 -12.62
CA GLU A 156 -2.14 -24.00 -12.84
C GLU A 156 -0.66 -23.63 -12.58
N SER A 157 -0.36 -22.35 -12.34
CA SER A 157 1.00 -21.93 -11.98
C SER A 157 1.38 -22.45 -10.60
N LYS A 158 2.67 -22.78 -10.42
CA LYS A 158 3.23 -23.03 -9.09
C LYS A 158 3.11 -21.76 -8.26
N VAL A 159 2.71 -21.90 -7.01
CA VAL A 159 2.37 -20.74 -6.17
C VAL A 159 3.60 -19.87 -5.89
N ASP A 160 4.72 -20.49 -5.57
CA ASP A 160 5.99 -19.81 -5.28
C ASP A 160 6.50 -18.96 -6.46
N ASP A 161 6.12 -19.30 -7.69
CA ASP A 161 6.58 -18.60 -8.89
C ASP A 161 5.80 -17.31 -9.15
N VAL A 162 4.56 -17.18 -8.63
CA VAL A 162 3.62 -16.13 -9.05
C VAL A 162 2.96 -15.35 -7.93
N ILE A 163 2.86 -15.90 -6.71
CA ILE A 163 2.26 -15.18 -5.58
C ILE A 163 3.36 -14.47 -4.79
N PRO A 164 3.35 -13.12 -4.74
CA PRO A 164 4.33 -12.37 -3.98
C PRO A 164 4.13 -12.57 -2.46
N LYS A 165 5.25 -12.69 -1.75
CA LYS A 165 5.30 -12.73 -0.28
C LYS A 165 5.60 -11.32 0.23
N PHE A 166 4.65 -10.77 0.99
CA PHE A 166 4.80 -9.47 1.65
C PHE A 166 4.81 -9.63 3.17
N ASP A 167 5.44 -8.70 3.88
CA ASP A 167 5.49 -8.72 5.34
C ASP A 167 4.10 -8.55 5.96
N ASP A 168 3.81 -9.34 7.01
CA ASP A 168 2.52 -9.38 7.73
C ASP A 168 1.29 -9.66 6.83
N ASP A 169 1.50 -10.19 5.62
CA ASP A 169 0.44 -10.59 4.70
C ASP A 169 0.00 -12.04 4.98
N ALA A 170 -1.32 -12.29 4.90
CA ALA A 170 -1.83 -13.64 5.12
C ALA A 170 -1.34 -14.65 4.07
N LYS A 171 -1.19 -14.26 2.79
CA LYS A 171 -0.70 -15.19 1.76
C LYS A 171 0.73 -15.61 2.04
N ALA A 172 1.58 -14.68 2.47
CA ALA A 172 2.96 -14.97 2.84
C ALA A 172 3.02 -15.96 4.02
N ARG A 173 2.27 -15.68 5.10
CA ARG A 173 2.18 -16.60 6.26
C ARG A 173 1.75 -18.01 5.86
N TRP A 174 0.73 -18.13 5.01
CA TRP A 174 0.26 -19.44 4.54
C TRP A 174 1.28 -20.14 3.66
N LEU A 175 1.98 -19.41 2.80
CA LEU A 175 3.05 -19.97 1.98
C LEU A 175 4.21 -20.49 2.81
N ASP A 176 4.62 -19.76 3.83
CA ASP A 176 5.70 -20.19 4.71
C ASP A 176 5.31 -21.44 5.49
N HIS A 177 4.06 -21.50 6.00
CA HIS A 177 3.54 -22.70 6.65
C HIS A 177 3.48 -23.92 5.71
N LEU A 178 3.16 -23.74 4.43
CA LEU A 178 3.14 -24.85 3.47
C LEU A 178 4.56 -25.35 3.21
N ASN A 179 5.50 -24.44 3.03
CA ASN A 179 6.90 -24.78 2.76
C ASN A 179 7.61 -25.41 3.98
N ASP A 180 7.23 -25.05 5.21
CA ASP A 180 7.79 -25.62 6.44
C ASP A 180 7.33 -27.07 6.70
N ASN A 181 6.20 -27.50 6.13
CA ASN A 181 5.64 -28.84 6.34
C ASN A 181 6.10 -29.87 5.28
N ASP A 182 6.76 -29.43 4.22
CA ASP A 182 7.24 -30.31 3.15
C ASP A 182 8.72 -30.69 3.35
N ASP A 183 8.94 -31.88 3.93
CA ASP A 183 10.23 -32.60 3.86
C ASP A 183 10.48 -33.22 2.46
N ASN A 184 9.64 -32.94 1.45
CA ASN A 184 9.58 -33.63 0.16
C ASN A 184 10.05 -32.76 -1.04
N ASP A 185 10.42 -33.44 -2.12
CA ASP A 185 10.98 -32.90 -3.37
C ASP A 185 10.16 -31.76 -4.01
N GLU A 186 10.83 -30.95 -4.84
CA GLU A 186 10.30 -29.80 -5.61
C GLU A 186 9.07 -30.10 -6.50
N SER A 187 8.71 -31.38 -6.66
CA SER A 187 7.54 -31.88 -7.38
C SER A 187 6.21 -31.77 -6.63
N ASP A 188 6.22 -31.59 -5.31
CA ASP A 188 5.00 -31.59 -4.46
C ASP A 188 4.44 -30.18 -4.18
N LYS A 189 5.06 -29.13 -4.76
CA LYS A 189 4.58 -27.76 -4.61
C LYS A 189 3.19 -27.59 -5.23
N ILE A 190 2.24 -27.16 -4.41
CA ILE A 190 0.85 -26.91 -4.82
C ILE A 190 0.74 -25.81 -5.88
N ASN A 191 -0.36 -25.85 -6.65
CA ASN A 191 -0.70 -24.81 -7.61
C ASN A 191 -1.54 -23.68 -6.99
N VAL A 192 -1.68 -22.57 -7.71
CA VAL A 192 -2.44 -21.38 -7.26
C VAL A 192 -3.87 -21.75 -6.84
N LYS A 193 -4.55 -22.62 -7.59
CA LYS A 193 -5.93 -23.00 -7.26
C LYS A 193 -5.99 -23.73 -5.91
N GLU A 194 -5.13 -24.74 -5.72
CA GLU A 194 -5.02 -25.51 -4.48
C GLU A 194 -4.68 -24.60 -3.29
N PHE A 195 -3.76 -23.65 -3.47
CA PHE A 195 -3.43 -22.65 -2.45
C PHE A 195 -4.65 -21.85 -2.00
N TRP A 196 -5.45 -21.36 -2.94
CA TRP A 196 -6.66 -20.59 -2.61
C TRP A 196 -7.77 -21.44 -2.00
N GLU A 197 -7.81 -22.74 -2.31
CA GLU A 197 -8.69 -23.70 -1.63
C GLU A 197 -8.23 -23.93 -0.17
N ILE A 198 -6.93 -24.09 0.08
CA ILE A 198 -6.36 -24.29 1.42
C ILE A 198 -6.50 -23.04 2.31
N ILE A 199 -6.16 -21.86 1.81
CA ILE A 199 -6.26 -20.63 2.61
C ILE A 199 -7.71 -20.32 2.99
N SER A 200 -8.69 -20.78 2.20
CA SER A 200 -10.11 -20.56 2.47
C SER A 200 -10.66 -21.28 3.70
N ILE A 201 -9.96 -22.33 4.18
CA ILE A 201 -10.42 -23.15 5.30
C ILE A 201 -9.76 -22.76 6.64
N GLY A 202 -8.82 -21.82 6.66
CA GLY A 202 -7.98 -21.59 7.83
C GLY A 202 -7.72 -20.12 8.20
N GLY A 203 -7.12 -19.95 9.38
CA GLY A 203 -6.52 -18.69 9.83
C GLY A 203 -7.52 -17.53 9.86
N GLU A 204 -7.18 -16.47 9.15
CA GLU A 204 -7.92 -15.22 9.05
C GLU A 204 -9.24 -15.32 8.29
N PHE A 205 -9.49 -16.45 7.63
CA PHE A 205 -10.65 -16.70 6.77
C PHE A 205 -11.62 -17.74 7.34
N SER A 206 -11.33 -18.22 8.56
CA SER A 206 -12.15 -19.22 9.26
C SER A 206 -13.16 -18.59 10.23
N GLY A 207 -14.28 -19.28 10.44
CA GLY A 207 -15.32 -18.87 11.38
C GLY A 207 -16.19 -17.72 10.86
N GLU A 208 -16.43 -16.72 11.70
CA GLU A 208 -17.26 -15.54 11.37
C GLU A 208 -16.45 -14.36 10.82
N LYS A 209 -15.12 -14.48 10.78
CA LYS A 209 -14.24 -13.42 10.28
C LYS A 209 -14.23 -13.41 8.76
N ILE A 210 -14.28 -12.23 8.19
CA ILE A 210 -14.21 -12.03 6.75
C ILE A 210 -13.00 -11.15 6.45
N ALA A 211 -12.09 -11.65 5.63
CA ALA A 211 -10.99 -10.87 5.08
C ALA A 211 -10.93 -11.11 3.57
N GLY A 212 -10.27 -10.21 2.86
CA GLY A 212 -10.22 -10.27 1.41
C GLY A 212 -8.96 -9.63 0.86
N PHE A 213 -8.70 -9.92 -0.39
CA PHE A 213 -7.55 -9.43 -1.12
C PHE A 213 -8.02 -8.56 -2.28
N PHE A 214 -7.24 -7.51 -2.57
CA PHE A 214 -7.47 -6.65 -3.72
C PHE A 214 -6.18 -6.51 -4.52
N TRP A 215 -6.34 -6.49 -5.84
CA TRP A 215 -5.26 -6.18 -6.77
C TRP A 215 -5.71 -5.12 -7.76
N VAL A 216 -4.81 -4.22 -8.10
CA VAL A 216 -4.96 -3.36 -9.27
C VAL A 216 -3.70 -3.45 -10.11
N ASN A 217 -3.82 -4.00 -11.32
CA ASN A 217 -2.73 -4.06 -12.29
C ASN A 217 -2.93 -2.95 -13.31
N VAL A 218 -1.89 -2.14 -13.50
CA VAL A 218 -1.86 -1.03 -14.45
C VAL A 218 -0.74 -1.29 -15.44
N GLU A 219 -1.06 -1.23 -16.72
CA GLU A 219 -0.10 -1.27 -17.82
C GLU A 219 -0.05 0.09 -18.53
N ARG A 220 1.16 0.58 -18.73
CA ARG A 220 1.46 1.82 -19.45
C ARG A 220 1.99 1.54 -20.85
N SER A 221 1.89 2.54 -21.70
CA SER A 221 2.56 2.54 -23.01
C SER A 221 4.07 2.42 -22.83
N LYS A 222 4.74 1.61 -23.66
CA LYS A 222 6.21 1.50 -23.65
C LYS A 222 6.86 2.88 -23.83
N SER A 223 7.88 3.17 -23.02
CA SER A 223 8.82 4.28 -23.23
C SER A 223 10.08 3.75 -23.92
N GLU A 224 10.73 4.59 -24.72
CA GLU A 224 11.96 4.27 -25.45
C GLU A 224 13.24 4.50 -24.60
N ASP A 225 13.10 4.88 -23.33
CA ASP A 225 14.20 5.28 -22.47
C ASP A 225 14.87 4.09 -21.75
N LEU A 226 16.15 4.27 -21.36
CA LEU A 226 16.91 3.28 -20.58
C LEU A 226 16.34 3.18 -19.15
N TYR A 227 15.36 2.31 -18.95
CA TYR A 227 14.54 2.21 -17.74
C TYR A 227 15.35 2.06 -16.44
N GLU A 228 16.31 1.12 -16.39
CA GLU A 228 17.07 0.78 -15.17
C GLU A 228 17.83 1.99 -14.58
N ALA A 229 18.63 2.67 -15.40
CA ALA A 229 19.43 3.81 -14.94
C ALA A 229 18.54 4.96 -14.44
N VAL A 230 17.41 5.19 -15.11
CA VAL A 230 16.44 6.24 -14.76
C VAL A 230 15.72 5.92 -13.46
N VAL A 231 15.33 4.67 -13.22
CA VAL A 231 14.69 4.26 -11.96
C VAL A 231 15.64 4.45 -10.79
N LEU A 232 16.86 3.91 -10.88
CA LEU A 232 17.85 3.98 -9.80
C LEU A 232 18.25 5.42 -9.46
N GLU A 233 18.36 6.31 -10.45
CA GLU A 233 18.65 7.72 -10.21
C GLU A 233 17.46 8.45 -9.58
N ASN A 234 16.23 8.18 -10.03
CA ASN A 234 15.03 8.77 -9.45
C ASN A 234 14.80 8.32 -8.01
N LEU A 235 15.05 7.05 -7.68
CA LEU A 235 14.96 6.56 -6.30
C LEU A 235 15.90 7.29 -5.35
N LYS A 236 17.05 7.76 -5.84
CA LYS A 236 17.99 8.57 -5.04
C LYS A 236 17.53 10.03 -4.87
N LYS A 237 16.81 10.57 -5.86
CA LYS A 237 16.45 12.00 -5.94
C LYS A 237 15.07 12.34 -5.39
N ASN A 238 14.10 11.43 -5.56
CA ASN A 238 12.68 11.74 -5.47
C ASN A 238 11.94 11.07 -4.32
N VAL A 239 12.65 10.60 -3.28
CA VAL A 239 11.95 10.17 -2.07
C VAL A 239 11.46 11.44 -1.36
N GLY A 240 10.21 11.81 -1.61
CA GLY A 240 9.58 12.91 -0.88
C GLY A 240 9.58 12.62 0.61
N GLY A 241 9.91 13.61 1.43
CA GLY A 241 10.00 13.45 2.89
C GLY A 241 11.43 13.41 3.38
N ILE A 242 11.69 12.58 4.39
CA ILE A 242 12.99 12.47 5.07
C ILE A 242 13.50 11.05 4.88
N MET A 243 14.69 10.92 4.30
CA MET A 243 15.41 9.66 4.23
C MET A 243 16.10 9.41 5.57
N VAL A 244 15.91 8.20 6.09
CA VAL A 244 16.51 7.73 7.35
C VAL A 244 17.18 6.40 7.14
N GLU A 245 18.29 6.19 7.84
CA GLU A 245 18.92 4.88 7.94
C GLU A 245 17.98 3.88 8.64
N GLU A 246 18.09 2.59 8.31
CA GLU A 246 17.20 1.55 8.80
C GLU A 246 17.13 1.50 10.34
N GLU A 247 18.26 1.61 11.02
CA GLU A 247 18.31 1.62 12.50
C GLU A 247 17.56 2.82 13.08
N GLU A 248 17.68 3.99 12.46
CA GLU A 248 16.98 5.19 12.89
C GLU A 248 15.47 5.10 12.59
N PHE A 249 15.11 4.54 11.44
CA PHE A 249 13.72 4.27 11.08
C PHE A 249 13.07 3.34 12.10
N ILE A 250 13.69 2.20 12.43
CA ILE A 250 13.18 1.23 13.39
C ILE A 250 13.04 1.87 14.77
N ARG A 251 14.05 2.60 15.24
CA ARG A 251 14.01 3.31 16.54
C ARG A 251 12.88 4.34 16.58
N THR A 252 12.70 5.09 15.50
CA THR A 252 11.64 6.09 15.38
C THR A 252 10.26 5.45 15.39
N LEU A 253 10.11 4.34 14.66
CA LEU A 253 8.87 3.57 14.60
C LEU A 253 8.52 2.94 15.96
N GLN A 254 9.51 2.43 16.69
CA GLN A 254 9.34 1.91 18.06
C GLN A 254 8.83 3.01 19.00
N LYS A 255 9.47 4.17 19.00
CA LYS A 255 9.00 5.34 19.78
C LYS A 255 7.58 5.75 19.39
N PHE A 256 7.26 5.75 18.11
CA PHE A 256 5.91 6.05 17.64
C PHE A 256 4.88 5.05 18.20
N PHE A 257 5.20 3.76 18.28
CA PHE A 257 4.31 2.76 18.86
C PHE A 257 4.15 2.84 20.38
N GLU A 258 5.10 3.47 21.09
CA GLU A 258 4.99 3.78 22.52
C GLU A 258 4.00 4.92 22.80
N LEU A 259 3.70 5.77 21.80
CA LEU A 259 2.71 6.85 21.93
C LEU A 259 1.29 6.30 22.06
N GLU A 260 0.43 7.04 22.76
CA GLU A 260 -0.98 6.67 22.91
C GLU A 260 -1.92 7.61 22.15
N PHE A 261 -3.03 7.07 21.67
CA PHE A 261 -4.02 7.79 20.85
C PHE A 261 -5.47 7.58 21.33
N CYS A 262 -5.65 7.32 22.63
CA CYS A 262 -6.94 6.94 23.20
C CYS A 262 -7.98 8.08 23.29
N ASN A 263 -7.56 9.34 23.21
CA ASN A 263 -8.46 10.50 23.08
C ASN A 263 -7.76 11.69 22.40
N GLU A 264 -8.50 12.77 22.19
CA GLU A 264 -8.03 13.96 21.48
C GLU A 264 -6.91 14.70 22.20
N GLU A 265 -6.98 14.86 23.53
CA GLU A 265 -5.96 15.55 24.31
C GLU A 265 -4.62 14.80 24.28
N ILE A 266 -4.67 13.49 24.51
CA ILE A 266 -3.48 12.63 24.49
C ILE A 266 -2.90 12.59 23.07
N THR A 267 -3.73 12.48 22.03
CA THR A 267 -3.27 12.52 20.63
C THR A 267 -2.53 13.84 20.30
N LEU A 268 -3.02 14.99 20.78
CA LEU A 268 -2.35 16.28 20.57
C LEU A 268 -1.01 16.38 21.29
N LYS A 269 -0.90 15.79 22.49
CA LYS A 269 0.37 15.68 23.22
C LYS A 269 1.35 14.76 22.50
N SER A 270 0.90 13.57 22.10
CA SER A 270 1.68 12.60 21.33
C SER A 270 2.23 13.22 20.04
N LYS A 271 1.42 14.01 19.31
CA LYS A 271 1.88 14.75 18.11
C LYS A 271 2.98 15.77 18.42
N SER A 272 2.84 16.51 19.52
CA SER A 272 3.85 17.49 19.92
C SER A 272 5.17 16.82 20.28
N ILE A 273 5.12 15.66 20.96
CA ILE A 273 6.29 14.84 21.27
C ILE A 273 6.92 14.29 19.99
N GLU A 274 6.11 13.77 19.06
CA GLU A 274 6.56 13.30 17.74
C GLU A 274 7.32 14.41 16.99
N MET A 275 6.77 15.63 16.90
CA MET A 275 7.44 16.74 16.22
C MET A 275 8.73 17.23 16.91
N ILE A 276 8.88 17.02 18.22
CA ILE A 276 10.05 17.46 18.99
C ILE A 276 11.13 16.36 19.00
N GLU A 277 10.75 15.09 19.11
CA GLU A 277 11.69 13.97 19.19
C GLU A 277 12.12 13.41 17.83
N MET A 278 11.33 13.68 16.77
CA MET A 278 11.62 13.29 15.40
C MET A 278 12.17 14.45 14.57
N GLU A 279 12.92 15.39 15.19
CA GLU A 279 13.91 16.19 14.45
C GLU A 279 15.00 15.22 13.92
N ILE A 280 14.62 14.46 12.91
CA ILE A 280 15.51 13.65 12.10
C ILE A 280 16.41 14.66 11.40
N LYS A 281 17.70 14.65 11.74
CA LYS A 281 18.68 15.47 11.05
C LYS A 281 18.78 14.93 9.62
N PRO A 282 18.47 15.72 8.58
CA PRO A 282 18.69 15.26 7.22
C PRO A 282 20.17 14.91 7.05
N ASN A 283 20.46 13.81 6.35
CA ASN A 283 21.84 13.50 5.93
C ASN A 283 22.34 14.67 5.07
N ASP A 284 23.32 15.41 5.59
CA ASP A 284 24.03 16.50 4.91
C ASP A 284 24.95 15.93 3.82
N ASP A 285 24.36 15.35 2.77
CA ASP A 285 25.04 15.07 1.51
C ASP A 285 24.42 15.96 0.41
N THR A 286 24.46 17.27 0.65
CA THR A 286 24.34 18.25 -0.43
C THR A 286 25.74 18.62 -0.91
N VAL A 287 26.04 18.11 -2.11
CA VAL A 287 27.01 18.58 -3.10
C VAL A 287 27.57 19.96 -2.76
N GLN A 288 28.87 20.02 -2.44
CA GLN A 288 29.62 21.26 -2.50
C GLN A 288 29.56 21.78 -3.94
N GLU A 289 28.72 22.79 -4.19
CA GLU A 289 28.85 23.63 -5.38
C GLU A 289 30.22 24.30 -5.32
N GLU A 290 31.16 23.78 -6.12
CA GLU A 290 32.38 24.50 -6.49
C GLU A 290 31.98 25.80 -7.19
N THR A 291 31.93 26.87 -6.42
CA THR A 291 31.92 28.24 -6.94
C THR A 291 33.27 28.52 -7.61
N THR A 292 33.36 28.15 -8.89
CA THR A 292 34.45 28.57 -9.77
C THR A 292 34.37 30.08 -9.97
N ASN A 293 35.19 30.78 -9.19
CA ASN A 293 35.30 32.23 -9.17
C ASN A 293 36.05 32.71 -10.43
N ASN A 294 35.29 32.92 -11.52
CA ASN A 294 35.84 33.33 -12.81
C ASN A 294 36.16 34.85 -12.79
N LYS A 295 37.36 35.21 -12.30
CA LYS A 295 37.90 36.57 -12.40
C LYS A 295 38.15 36.93 -13.87
N ARG A 296 37.21 37.67 -14.46
CA ARG A 296 37.47 38.46 -15.67
C ARG A 296 38.57 39.50 -15.39
N LYS A 297 39.71 39.36 -16.05
CA LYS A 297 40.68 40.45 -16.22
C LYS A 297 40.06 41.53 -17.14
N PRO A 298 40.28 42.82 -16.87
CA PRO A 298 39.94 43.86 -17.84
C PRO A 298 41.02 43.90 -18.94
N ASN A 299 40.56 43.95 -20.19
CA ASN A 299 41.43 44.23 -21.34
C ASN A 299 41.86 45.70 -21.33
N LEU A 300 43.15 45.90 -21.57
CA LEU A 300 43.74 47.06 -22.25
C LEU A 300 44.04 46.63 -23.68
#